data_AF-A0A517W1I9-F1
#
_entry.id   AF-A0A517W1I9-F1
#
_cell.length_a   1.000
_cell.length_b   1.000
_cell.length_c   1.000
_cell.angle_alpha   90.00
_cell.angle_beta   90.00
_cell.angle_gamma   90.00
#
_symmetry.space_group_name_H-M   'P 1'
#
loop_
_entity.id
_entity.type
_entity.pdbx_description
1 polymer ?
#
loop_
_entity_poly.entity_id
_entity_poly.type
_entity_poly.pdbx_seq_one_letter_code
_entity_poly.pdbx_strand_id
1 'polypeptide(L)'
;MSRRTPQGEANFGSDSFLDIVANIVGILIILIVIAGVRMSQAPVTMTENQPLSPPQPEIIDTDLETFLPKIEPDPPTTEAPGLLLTQQAPEPKQIVPQQPRIIYQEPSAELLSEVRRMEAELSELDQVMQSRKIGAQELLFQKQTVSGKVQSLVSQLEQKSDTLEERYEKLLGLVKSNKETQRELERVVAQSRQVSVPRDEVKQLKHRLTPVSQLVTDKEWHFLLSENKVSYVPINELLDDLRDQVLKRGNWLAKYREHHGKVGPIRGYTMKYVVERQVLSAIDQLRNGGSRGFRVGVTKWEIDRDDDVREENEEVALQVQSRFYQALTDIGTGSTLTFWVYPDSFELYRALQKHAHSLGYQVAGRPLPFGVPIAGSPQGTRSAGQ
;
A
#
# COMPACT_ATOMS: atom_id res chain seq x y z
N MET A 1 20.79 -41.21 37.41
CA MET A 1 19.71 -41.09 36.43
C MET A 1 18.79 -39.95 36.86
N SER A 2 18.74 -38.86 36.10
CA SER A 2 17.77 -37.78 36.33
C SER A 2 17.27 -37.33 34.96
N ARG A 3 15.97 -37.55 34.73
CA ARG A 3 15.30 -37.35 33.45
C ARG A 3 14.92 -35.86 33.35
N ARG A 4 15.69 -35.09 32.56
CA ARG A 4 15.33 -33.71 32.20
C ARG A 4 14.31 -33.73 31.06
N THR A 5 13.12 -33.22 31.35
CA THR A 5 12.04 -32.93 30.39
C THR A 5 12.42 -31.71 29.55
N PRO A 6 12.26 -31.71 28.21
CA PRO A 6 12.47 -30.52 27.40
C PRO A 6 11.22 -29.64 27.45
N GLN A 7 11.29 -28.52 28.17
CA GLN A 7 10.42 -27.36 27.95
C GLN A 7 11.09 -26.51 26.87
N GLY A 8 10.52 -26.48 25.66
CA GLY A 8 11.14 -25.70 24.57
C GLY A 8 10.34 -25.45 23.30
N GLU A 9 9.09 -25.93 23.17
CA GLU A 9 8.33 -25.78 21.91
C GLU A 9 6.96 -25.08 22.04
N ALA A 10 6.69 -24.36 23.13
CA ALA A 10 5.40 -23.67 23.32
C ALA A 10 5.44 -22.13 23.22
N ASN A 11 6.61 -21.49 23.03
CA ASN A 11 6.73 -20.02 23.15
C ASN A 11 6.89 -19.27 21.81
N PHE A 12 6.93 -19.94 20.66
CA PHE A 12 7.19 -19.28 19.36
C PHE A 12 5.93 -18.98 18.53
N GLY A 13 4.75 -19.46 18.97
CA GLY A 13 3.48 -19.20 18.29
C GLY A 13 2.47 -18.42 19.12
N SER A 14 2.64 -18.36 20.44
CA SER A 14 1.70 -17.65 21.33
C SER A 14 1.94 -16.14 21.32
N ASP A 15 3.19 -15.69 21.38
CA ASP A 15 3.53 -14.26 21.52
C ASP A 15 3.12 -13.45 20.29
N SER A 16 3.44 -13.92 19.09
CA SER A 16 3.03 -13.25 17.84
C SER A 16 1.52 -13.33 17.57
N PHE A 17 0.83 -14.40 18.01
CA PHE A 17 -0.64 -14.46 17.92
C PHE A 17 -1.28 -13.48 18.91
N LEU A 18 -0.75 -13.40 20.13
CA LEU A 18 -1.22 -12.48 21.16
C LEU A 18 -0.98 -11.02 20.75
N ASP A 19 0.14 -10.71 20.08
CA ASP A 19 0.42 -9.39 19.50
C ASP A 19 -0.58 -9.03 18.39
N ILE A 20 -0.91 -9.97 17.50
CA ILE A 20 -1.89 -9.76 16.43
C ILE A 20 -3.30 -9.58 17.02
N VAL A 21 -3.68 -10.43 17.98
CA VAL A 21 -4.99 -10.34 18.65
C VAL A 21 -5.09 -9.07 19.49
N ALA A 22 -4.04 -8.68 20.21
CA ALA A 22 -4.01 -7.45 20.99
C ALA A 22 -4.16 -6.22 20.11
N ASN A 23 -3.52 -6.20 18.93
CA ASN A 23 -3.68 -5.11 17.97
C ASN A 23 -5.09 -5.06 17.38
N ILE A 24 -5.68 -6.21 17.01
CA ILE A 24 -7.06 -6.30 16.51
C ILE A 24 -8.06 -5.83 17.57
N VAL A 25 -7.94 -6.33 18.81
CA VAL A 25 -8.82 -5.96 19.93
C VAL A 25 -8.66 -4.47 20.27
N GLY A 26 -7.44 -3.95 20.24
CA GLY A 26 -7.17 -2.52 20.45
C GLY A 26 -7.88 -1.62 19.44
N ILE A 27 -7.81 -1.96 18.15
CA ILE A 27 -8.53 -1.24 17.10
C ILE A 27 -10.05 -1.33 17.33
N LEU A 28 -10.56 -2.51 17.71
CA LEU A 28 -11.98 -2.73 17.96
C LEU A 28 -12.52 -1.89 19.12
N ILE A 29 -11.77 -1.80 20.22
CA ILE A 29 -12.12 -0.95 21.38
C ILE A 29 -12.15 0.52 20.97
N ILE A 30 -11.14 0.98 20.23
CA ILE A 30 -11.08 2.37 19.74
C ILE A 30 -12.29 2.69 18.85
N LEU A 31 -12.67 1.78 17.96
CA LEU A 31 -13.83 1.96 17.08
C LEU A 31 -15.14 2.01 17.85
N ILE A 32 -15.32 1.15 18.87
CA ILE A 32 -16.52 1.14 19.72
C ILE A 32 -16.61 2.45 20.52
N VAL A 33 -15.50 2.92 21.09
CA VAL A 33 -15.47 4.18 21.84
C VAL A 33 -15.77 5.37 20.93
N ILE A 34 -15.19 5.42 19.73
CA ILE A 34 -15.46 6.48 18.75
C ILE A 34 -16.92 6.46 18.29
N ALA A 35 -17.50 5.28 18.04
CA ALA A 35 -18.91 5.15 17.69
C ALA A 35 -19.82 5.57 18.85
N GLY A 36 -19.47 5.21 20.08
CA GLY A 36 -20.19 5.63 21.29
C GLY A 36 -20.15 7.14 21.51
N VAL A 37 -18.99 7.78 21.31
CA VAL A 37 -18.84 9.24 21.39
C VAL A 37 -19.60 9.93 20.25
N ARG A 38 -19.65 9.36 19.05
CA ARG A 38 -20.48 9.90 17.97
C ARG A 38 -21.97 9.77 18.24
N MET A 39 -22.40 8.70 18.90
CA MET A 39 -23.81 8.50 19.25
C MET A 39 -24.27 9.40 20.40
N SER A 40 -23.37 9.73 21.35
CA SER A 40 -23.68 10.70 22.42
C SER A 40 -23.64 12.16 21.97
N GLN A 41 -22.96 12.46 20.85
CA GLN A 41 -22.93 13.80 20.23
C GLN A 41 -23.95 13.98 19.10
N ALA A 42 -24.73 12.95 18.77
CA ALA A 42 -25.81 13.06 17.81
C ALA A 42 -27.01 13.79 18.45
N PRO A 43 -27.55 14.88 17.86
CA PRO A 43 -28.74 15.53 18.38
C PRO A 43 -29.92 14.56 18.30
N VAL A 44 -30.42 14.16 19.47
CA VAL A 44 -31.64 13.36 19.62
C VAL A 44 -32.78 14.16 19.03
N THR A 45 -33.16 13.84 17.79
CA THR A 45 -34.36 14.38 17.18
C THR A 45 -35.53 13.64 17.81
N MET A 46 -36.02 14.17 18.94
CA MET A 46 -37.25 13.69 19.56
C MET A 46 -38.37 13.89 18.54
N THR A 47 -38.92 12.78 18.05
CA THR A 47 -40.19 12.77 17.35
C THR A 47 -41.27 12.94 18.41
N GLU A 48 -41.49 14.19 18.82
CA GLU A 48 -42.57 14.62 19.68
C GLU A 48 -43.70 15.13 18.77
N ASN A 49 -44.82 14.39 18.77
CA ASN A 49 -46.18 14.81 18.45
C ASN A 49 -46.38 15.82 17.32
N GLN A 50 -46.81 15.29 16.16
CA GLN A 50 -47.43 16.04 15.09
C GLN A 50 -48.95 16.19 15.37
N PRO A 51 -49.46 17.37 15.76
CA PRO A 51 -50.88 17.64 15.60
C PRO A 51 -51.17 17.85 14.11
N LEU A 52 -52.03 16.97 13.57
CA LEU A 52 -52.61 17.07 12.24
C LEU A 52 -53.23 18.47 12.05
N SER A 53 -52.68 19.25 11.12
CA SER A 53 -53.34 20.44 10.58
C SER A 53 -54.15 20.05 9.33
N PRO A 54 -55.36 20.61 9.15
CA PRO A 54 -56.33 20.17 8.14
C PRO A 54 -55.88 20.52 6.71
N PRO A 55 -56.37 19.79 5.69
CA PRO A 55 -55.97 19.98 4.30
C PRO A 55 -56.45 21.33 3.76
N GLN A 56 -55.54 22.10 3.17
CA GLN A 56 -55.87 23.28 2.38
C GLN A 56 -56.23 22.88 0.93
N PRO A 57 -57.19 23.57 0.30
CA PRO A 57 -57.69 23.23 -1.03
C PRO A 57 -56.69 23.60 -2.15
N GLU A 58 -56.61 22.73 -3.16
CA GLU A 58 -55.89 22.95 -4.42
C GLU A 58 -56.45 24.17 -5.17
N ILE A 59 -55.57 25.08 -5.58
CA ILE A 59 -55.89 26.18 -6.50
C ILE A 59 -55.35 25.80 -7.88
N ILE A 60 -56.28 25.70 -8.83
CA ILE A 60 -56.09 25.41 -10.23
C ILE A 60 -55.68 26.69 -10.96
N ASP A 61 -54.56 26.60 -11.68
CA ASP A 61 -54.11 27.32 -12.87
C ASP A 61 -54.52 28.78 -13.16
N THR A 62 -53.45 29.58 -13.37
CA THR A 62 -53.14 30.28 -14.63
C THR A 62 -54.22 31.19 -15.24
N ASP A 63 -54.21 32.47 -14.87
CA ASP A 63 -54.65 33.60 -15.73
C ASP A 63 -54.27 34.96 -15.11
N LEU A 64 -53.01 35.35 -15.23
CA LEU A 64 -52.52 36.66 -14.74
C LEU A 64 -51.54 37.33 -15.70
N GLU A 65 -51.73 37.13 -17.01
CA GLU A 65 -51.10 37.96 -18.06
C GLU A 65 -52.04 39.05 -18.62
N THR A 66 -53.25 39.21 -18.08
CA THR A 66 -54.27 40.12 -18.63
C THR A 66 -54.27 41.55 -18.08
N PHE A 67 -53.29 41.96 -17.27
CA PHE A 67 -53.30 43.26 -16.57
C PHE A 67 -52.07 44.16 -16.79
N LEU A 68 -51.52 44.21 -17.99
CA LEU A 68 -50.61 45.29 -18.38
C LEU A 68 -51.22 46.12 -19.53
N PRO A 69 -51.73 47.33 -19.27
CA PRO A 69 -52.18 48.20 -20.34
C PRO A 69 -50.99 48.75 -21.14
N LYS A 70 -51.13 48.66 -22.46
CA LYS A 70 -50.20 49.10 -23.50
C LYS A 70 -50.19 50.63 -23.55
N ILE A 71 -49.01 51.25 -23.51
CA ILE A 71 -48.82 52.69 -23.74
C ILE A 71 -48.70 52.91 -25.25
N GLU A 72 -49.58 53.71 -25.84
CA GLU A 72 -49.45 54.27 -27.18
C GLU A 72 -49.49 55.81 -27.12
N PRO A 73 -48.84 56.52 -28.07
CA PRO A 73 -48.49 57.93 -27.95
C PRO A 73 -49.58 58.90 -28.48
N ASP A 74 -49.61 60.11 -27.90
CA ASP A 74 -50.30 61.34 -28.38
C ASP A 74 -49.86 61.77 -29.80
N PRO A 75 -50.51 62.73 -30.55
CA PRO A 75 -51.40 63.88 -30.17
C PRO A 75 -52.54 64.13 -31.24
N PRO A 76 -53.12 65.34 -31.55
CA PRO A 76 -53.15 66.70 -30.93
C PRO A 76 -54.56 67.37 -30.78
N THR A 77 -54.61 68.43 -29.93
CA THR A 77 -55.41 69.68 -29.88
C THR A 77 -56.90 69.74 -30.38
N THR A 78 -57.80 70.36 -29.58
CA THR A 78 -58.47 71.68 -29.84
C THR A 78 -59.89 71.83 -29.20
N GLU A 79 -60.12 73.01 -28.60
CA GLU A 79 -61.36 73.79 -28.35
C GLU A 79 -62.41 73.43 -27.27
N ALA A 80 -62.54 74.36 -26.30
CA ALA A 80 -63.74 74.62 -25.49
C ALA A 80 -64.84 75.28 -26.36
N PRO A 81 -66.14 75.16 -26.05
CA PRO A 81 -66.79 76.14 -25.14
C PRO A 81 -68.07 75.62 -24.42
N GLY A 82 -68.59 76.39 -23.45
CA GLY A 82 -70.03 76.33 -23.14
C GLY A 82 -70.46 76.48 -21.68
N LEU A 83 -70.55 77.74 -21.24
CA LEU A 83 -71.25 78.27 -20.06
C LEU A 83 -72.64 77.67 -19.78
N LEU A 84 -73.09 77.67 -18.52
CA LEU A 84 -74.29 78.43 -18.09
C LEU A 84 -74.47 78.48 -16.56
N LEU A 85 -74.82 79.68 -16.11
CA LEU A 85 -75.02 80.15 -14.74
C LEU A 85 -76.46 79.93 -14.25
N THR A 86 -76.62 79.78 -12.92
CA THR A 86 -77.67 80.40 -12.07
C THR A 86 -77.25 80.16 -10.61
N GLN A 87 -76.70 81.10 -9.83
CA GLN A 87 -77.23 82.36 -9.28
C GLN A 87 -78.56 82.24 -8.53
N GLN A 88 -78.49 82.20 -7.19
CA GLN A 88 -79.28 83.12 -6.36
C GLN A 88 -78.54 83.44 -5.06
N ALA A 89 -78.23 84.72 -4.89
CA ALA A 89 -77.56 85.31 -3.73
C ALA A 89 -78.54 85.51 -2.55
N PRO A 90 -78.00 85.76 -1.36
CA PRO A 90 -78.22 87.08 -0.77
C PRO A 90 -76.93 87.82 -0.39
N GLU A 91 -77.11 89.12 -0.19
CA GLU A 91 -76.21 90.28 -0.12
C GLU A 91 -74.81 90.21 0.56
N PRO A 92 -73.93 91.17 0.20
CA PRO A 92 -72.48 91.07 0.38
C PRO A 92 -72.00 91.64 1.72
N LYS A 93 -71.09 90.91 2.38
CA LYS A 93 -70.11 91.54 3.28
C LYS A 93 -68.81 91.69 2.51
N GLN A 94 -68.37 92.93 2.34
CA GLN A 94 -67.04 93.26 1.83
C GLN A 94 -65.99 92.55 2.68
N ILE A 95 -65.37 91.50 2.14
CA ILE A 95 -64.15 90.91 2.69
C ILE A 95 -63.00 91.57 1.95
N VAL A 96 -62.32 92.47 2.63
CA VAL A 96 -61.04 93.03 2.20
C VAL A 96 -60.06 91.85 2.01
N PRO A 97 -59.40 91.70 0.85
CA PRO A 97 -58.42 90.64 0.65
C PRO A 97 -57.24 90.89 1.59
N GLN A 98 -57.15 90.12 2.68
CA GLN A 98 -55.93 90.05 3.47
C GLN A 98 -54.91 89.25 2.65
N GLN A 99 -53.85 89.93 2.21
CA GLN A 99 -52.66 89.25 1.71
C GLN A 99 -52.19 88.25 2.79
N PRO A 100 -52.02 86.96 2.48
CA PRO A 100 -51.44 86.04 3.43
C PRO A 100 -50.03 86.53 3.76
N ARG A 101 -49.81 86.97 5.01
CA ARG A 101 -48.47 87.19 5.54
C ARG A 101 -47.81 85.82 5.63
N ILE A 102 -47.02 85.47 4.62
CA ILE A 102 -46.11 84.33 4.70
C ILE A 102 -45.00 84.74 5.67
N ILE A 103 -45.11 84.28 6.92
CA ILE A 103 -44.05 84.39 7.91
C ILE A 103 -43.08 83.24 7.59
N TYR A 104 -41.97 83.54 6.92
CA TYR A 104 -40.83 82.63 6.90
C TYR A 104 -40.21 82.66 8.31
N GLN A 105 -40.54 81.66 9.13
CA GLN A 105 -39.75 81.39 10.34
C GLN A 105 -38.48 80.68 9.91
N GLU A 106 -37.31 81.26 10.20
CA GLU A 106 -36.06 80.53 10.09
C GLU A 106 -36.12 79.31 11.03
N PRO A 107 -35.80 78.10 10.54
CA PRO A 107 -35.86 76.90 11.36
C PRO A 107 -34.97 77.07 12.60
N SER A 108 -35.47 76.66 13.77
CA SER A 108 -34.72 76.75 15.01
C SER A 108 -33.44 75.92 14.91
N ALA A 109 -32.35 76.42 15.53
CA ALA A 109 -31.04 75.77 15.48
C ALA A 109 -31.07 74.30 16.00
N GLU A 110 -31.97 74.00 16.93
CA GLU A 110 -32.20 72.64 17.46
C GLU A 110 -32.71 71.68 16.38
N LEU A 111 -33.73 72.07 15.59
CA LEU A 111 -34.27 71.23 14.53
C LEU A 111 -33.24 70.93 13.44
N LEU A 112 -32.39 71.91 13.10
CA LEU A 112 -31.30 71.72 12.15
C LEU A 112 -30.24 70.73 12.67
N SER A 113 -29.97 70.75 13.97
CA SER A 113 -29.04 69.78 14.58
C SER A 113 -29.61 68.37 14.61
N GLU A 114 -30.90 68.22 14.86
CA GLU A 114 -31.58 66.91 14.87
C GLU A 114 -31.63 66.29 13.47
N VAL A 115 -31.93 67.10 12.44
CA VAL A 115 -31.88 66.67 11.03
C VAL A 115 -30.48 66.18 10.65
N ARG A 116 -29.42 66.93 10.99
CA ARG A 116 -28.03 66.51 10.73
C ARG A 116 -27.67 65.21 11.44
N ARG A 117 -28.19 64.99 12.65
CA ARG A 117 -27.95 63.77 13.42
C ARG A 117 -28.62 62.56 12.79
N MET A 118 -29.89 62.71 12.39
CA MET A 118 -30.61 61.66 11.64
C MET A 118 -29.98 61.37 10.28
N GLU A 119 -29.51 62.39 9.57
CA GLU A 119 -28.77 62.22 8.30
C GLU A 119 -27.47 61.43 8.51
N ALA A 120 -26.74 61.70 9.60
CA ALA A 120 -25.54 60.94 9.95
C ALA A 120 -25.87 59.49 10.30
N GLU A 121 -26.91 59.24 11.10
CA GLU A 121 -27.36 57.88 11.45
C GLU A 121 -27.83 57.09 10.21
N LEU A 122 -28.55 57.73 9.27
CA LEU A 122 -28.94 57.10 8.01
C LEU A 122 -27.74 56.75 7.13
N SER A 123 -26.72 57.62 7.08
CA SER A 123 -25.48 57.36 6.35
C SER A 123 -24.71 56.19 6.95
N GLU A 124 -24.59 56.13 8.29
CA GLU A 124 -23.98 54.97 8.98
C GLU A 124 -24.76 53.67 8.70
N LEU A 125 -26.09 53.72 8.76
CA LEU A 125 -26.91 52.54 8.48
C LEU A 125 -26.74 52.06 7.04
N ASP A 126 -26.69 52.98 6.06
CA ASP A 126 -26.46 52.62 4.66
C ASP A 126 -25.08 51.99 4.48
N GLN A 127 -24.02 52.52 5.11
CA GLN A 127 -22.69 51.89 5.12
C GLN A 127 -22.71 50.47 5.71
N VAL A 128 -23.44 50.25 6.81
CA VAL A 128 -23.60 48.92 7.41
C VAL A 128 -24.37 47.99 6.47
N MET A 129 -25.42 48.47 5.81
CA MET A 129 -26.15 47.67 4.82
C MET A 129 -25.28 47.30 3.62
N GLN A 130 -24.51 48.25 3.07
CA GLN A 130 -23.60 47.99 1.96
C GLN A 130 -22.52 46.96 2.33
N SER A 131 -21.89 47.12 3.51
CA SER A 131 -20.87 46.16 3.97
C SER A 131 -21.45 44.76 4.20
N ARG A 132 -22.66 44.65 4.76
CA ARG A 132 -23.37 43.36 4.90
C ARG A 132 -23.73 42.75 3.54
N LYS A 133 -24.16 43.57 2.58
CA LYS A 133 -24.48 43.11 1.22
C LYS A 133 -23.25 42.56 0.50
N ILE A 134 -22.11 43.24 0.61
CA ILE A 134 -20.83 42.78 0.06
C ILE A 134 -20.41 41.47 0.75
N GLY A 135 -20.47 41.41 2.09
CA GLY A 135 -20.16 40.19 2.84
C GLY A 135 -21.05 39.01 2.47
N ALA A 136 -22.35 39.24 2.25
CA ALA A 136 -23.28 38.21 1.79
C ALA A 136 -22.95 37.71 0.38
N GLN A 137 -22.55 38.59 -0.54
CA GLN A 137 -22.12 38.21 -1.88
C GLN A 137 -20.84 37.37 -1.86
N GLU A 138 -19.87 37.75 -1.03
CA GLU A 138 -18.63 36.99 -0.85
C GLU A 138 -18.91 35.58 -0.28
N LEU A 139 -19.79 35.47 0.73
CA LEU A 139 -20.21 34.18 1.28
C LEU A 139 -20.88 33.28 0.24
N LEU A 140 -21.72 33.85 -0.64
CA LEU A 140 -22.36 33.11 -1.74
C LEU A 140 -21.31 32.59 -2.73
N PHE A 141 -20.33 33.41 -3.09
CA PHE A 141 -19.24 33.01 -3.99
C PHE A 141 -18.38 31.90 -3.37
N GLN A 142 -18.05 32.01 -2.08
CA GLN A 142 -17.33 30.97 -1.35
C GLN A 142 -18.13 29.67 -1.29
N LYS A 143 -19.44 29.73 -1.00
CA LYS A 143 -20.33 28.56 -1.01
C LYS A 143 -20.34 27.89 -2.39
N GLN A 144 -20.46 28.66 -3.47
CA GLN A 144 -20.42 28.12 -4.84
C GLN A 144 -19.08 27.45 -5.15
N THR A 145 -17.98 28.09 -4.76
CA THR A 145 -16.62 27.54 -4.96
C THR A 145 -16.43 26.23 -4.20
N VAL A 146 -16.85 26.18 -2.94
CA VAL A 146 -16.77 24.96 -2.11
C VAL A 146 -17.67 23.87 -2.67
N SER A 147 -18.91 24.21 -3.06
CA SER A 147 -19.83 23.27 -3.70
C SER A 147 -19.25 22.69 -5.00
N GLY A 148 -18.60 23.51 -5.83
CA GLY A 148 -17.92 23.06 -7.04
C GLY A 148 -16.76 22.11 -6.74
N LYS A 149 -15.95 22.41 -5.71
CA LYS A 149 -14.88 21.52 -5.24
C LYS A 149 -15.43 20.19 -4.75
N VAL A 150 -16.48 20.21 -3.93
CA VAL A 150 -17.14 19.00 -3.42
C VAL A 150 -17.68 18.17 -4.58
N GLN A 151 -18.37 18.79 -5.54
CA GLN A 151 -18.89 18.08 -6.72
C GLN A 151 -17.77 17.43 -7.54
N SER A 152 -16.65 18.13 -7.71
CA SER A 152 -15.48 17.59 -8.43
C SER A 152 -14.85 16.40 -7.67
N LEU A 153 -14.77 16.48 -6.35
CA LEU A 153 -14.26 15.40 -5.50
C LEU A 153 -15.19 14.17 -5.52
N VAL A 154 -16.51 14.39 -5.48
CA VAL A 154 -17.51 13.31 -5.61
C VAL A 154 -17.37 12.64 -6.97
N SER A 155 -17.28 13.41 -8.05
CA SER A 155 -17.11 12.86 -9.41
C SER A 155 -15.80 12.06 -9.54
N GLN A 156 -14.71 12.53 -8.92
CA GLN A 156 -13.44 11.79 -8.88
C GLN A 156 -13.53 10.49 -8.06
N LEU A 157 -14.30 10.49 -6.97
CA LEU A 157 -14.52 9.29 -6.16
C LEU A 157 -15.35 8.26 -6.92
N GLU A 158 -16.40 8.68 -7.61
CA GLU A 158 -17.22 7.83 -8.49
C GLU A 158 -16.36 7.20 -9.58
N GLN A 159 -15.60 8.00 -10.33
CA GLN A 159 -14.67 7.48 -11.35
C GLN A 159 -13.67 6.47 -10.78
N LYS A 160 -13.09 6.75 -9.60
CA LYS A 160 -12.16 5.81 -8.95
C LYS A 160 -12.86 4.53 -8.53
N SER A 161 -14.08 4.62 -8.01
CA SER A 161 -14.91 3.46 -7.65
C SER A 161 -15.16 2.58 -8.87
N ASP A 162 -15.62 3.16 -9.97
CA ASP A 162 -15.91 2.45 -11.21
C ASP A 162 -14.67 1.74 -11.76
N THR A 163 -13.52 2.43 -11.77
CA THR A 163 -12.26 1.81 -12.22
C THR A 163 -11.79 0.69 -11.30
N LEU A 164 -12.07 0.78 -10.00
CA LEU A 164 -11.71 -0.26 -9.03
C LEU A 164 -12.60 -1.49 -9.21
N GLU A 165 -13.89 -1.27 -9.45
CA GLU A 165 -14.86 -2.33 -9.72
C GLU A 165 -14.53 -3.06 -11.03
N GLU A 166 -14.19 -2.34 -12.11
CA GLU A 166 -13.75 -2.95 -13.36
C GLU A 166 -12.48 -3.79 -13.18
N ARG A 167 -11.52 -3.32 -12.37
CA ARG A 167 -10.29 -4.08 -12.05
C ARG A 167 -10.60 -5.33 -11.22
N TYR A 168 -11.51 -5.22 -10.26
CA TYR A 168 -11.93 -6.33 -9.43
C TYR A 168 -12.61 -7.42 -10.26
N GLU A 169 -13.50 -7.06 -11.17
CA GLU A 169 -14.13 -8.00 -12.11
C GLU A 169 -13.10 -8.68 -13.03
N LYS A 170 -12.12 -7.93 -13.55
CA LYS A 170 -11.00 -8.50 -14.32
C LYS A 170 -10.19 -9.50 -13.50
N LEU A 171 -9.88 -9.18 -12.24
CA LEU A 171 -9.16 -10.09 -11.34
C LEU A 171 -9.96 -11.37 -11.08
N LEU A 172 -11.26 -11.26 -10.81
CA LEU A 172 -12.13 -12.42 -10.65
C LEU A 172 -12.17 -13.29 -11.92
N GLY A 173 -12.21 -12.67 -13.10
CA GLY A 173 -12.12 -13.36 -14.39
C GLY A 173 -10.80 -14.12 -14.55
N LEU A 174 -9.66 -13.49 -14.25
CA LEU A 174 -8.34 -14.11 -14.32
C LEU A 174 -8.19 -15.28 -13.34
N VAL A 175 -8.70 -15.15 -12.11
CA VAL A 175 -8.68 -16.23 -11.11
C VAL A 175 -9.50 -17.43 -11.59
N LYS A 176 -10.69 -17.20 -12.16
CA LYS A 176 -11.51 -18.27 -12.75
C LYS A 176 -10.78 -18.95 -13.90
N SER A 177 -10.22 -18.17 -14.82
CA SER A 177 -9.44 -18.70 -15.95
C SER A 177 -8.26 -19.53 -15.47
N ASN A 178 -7.44 -19.01 -14.55
CA ASN A 178 -6.28 -19.73 -14.02
C ASN A 178 -6.66 -21.07 -13.38
N LYS A 179 -7.76 -21.10 -12.62
CA LYS A 179 -8.31 -22.34 -12.04
C LYS A 179 -8.77 -23.33 -13.11
N GLU A 180 -9.33 -22.85 -14.22
CA GLU A 180 -9.71 -23.69 -15.34
C GLU A 180 -8.49 -24.24 -16.08
N THR A 181 -7.47 -23.41 -16.35
CA THR A 181 -6.21 -23.85 -16.94
C THR A 181 -5.49 -24.88 -16.07
N GLN A 182 -5.52 -24.69 -14.74
CA GLN A 182 -4.94 -25.64 -13.79
C GLN A 182 -5.66 -27.01 -13.86
N ARG A 183 -6.99 -27.01 -13.91
CA ARG A 183 -7.78 -28.25 -14.07
C ARG A 183 -7.50 -28.95 -15.39
N GLU A 184 -7.33 -28.19 -16.46
CA GLU A 184 -7.00 -28.77 -17.77
C GLU A 184 -5.59 -29.35 -17.78
N LEU A 185 -4.63 -28.67 -17.15
CA LEU A 185 -3.28 -29.20 -16.95
C LEU A 185 -3.31 -30.50 -16.14
N GLU A 186 -4.09 -30.55 -15.05
CA GLU A 186 -4.27 -31.76 -14.24
C GLU A 186 -4.84 -32.92 -15.09
N ARG A 187 -5.81 -32.65 -15.96
CA ARG A 187 -6.37 -33.67 -16.89
C ARG A 187 -5.34 -34.15 -17.90
N VAL A 188 -4.61 -33.24 -18.54
CA VAL A 188 -3.57 -33.59 -19.51
C VAL A 188 -2.44 -34.39 -18.85
N VAL A 189 -2.04 -34.02 -17.63
CA VAL A 189 -1.06 -34.79 -16.84
C VAL A 189 -1.61 -36.17 -16.45
N ALA A 190 -2.90 -36.29 -16.10
CA ALA A 190 -3.51 -37.58 -15.81
C ALA A 190 -3.57 -38.47 -17.07
N GLN A 191 -3.90 -37.91 -18.23
CA GLN A 191 -3.91 -38.63 -19.51
C GLN A 191 -2.49 -39.05 -19.94
N SER A 192 -1.50 -38.17 -19.81
CA SER A 192 -0.12 -38.51 -20.14
C SER A 192 0.44 -39.58 -19.22
N ARG A 193 0.06 -39.61 -17.93
CA ARG A 193 0.41 -40.70 -17.02
C ARG A 193 -0.22 -42.04 -17.41
N GLN A 194 -1.43 -42.05 -17.98
CA GLN A 194 -2.08 -43.28 -18.44
C GLN A 194 -1.44 -43.83 -19.73
N VAL A 195 -1.02 -42.95 -20.64
CA VAL A 195 -0.36 -43.34 -21.90
C VAL A 195 1.13 -43.68 -21.70
N SER A 196 1.78 -43.00 -20.75
CA SER A 196 3.19 -43.19 -20.42
C SER A 196 3.44 -44.22 -19.32
N VAL A 197 2.45 -45.06 -18.96
CA VAL A 197 2.76 -46.31 -18.24
C VAL A 197 3.59 -47.15 -19.21
N PRO A 198 4.91 -47.28 -19.04
CA PRO A 198 5.68 -48.16 -19.89
C PRO A 198 5.13 -49.57 -19.67
N ARG A 199 4.85 -50.31 -20.74
CA ARG A 199 4.78 -51.77 -20.61
C ARG A 199 6.12 -52.20 -20.04
N ASP A 200 6.12 -52.61 -18.77
CA ASP A 200 7.31 -53.03 -18.04
C ASP A 200 8.04 -54.13 -18.81
N GLU A 201 9.12 -53.78 -19.51
CA GLU A 201 10.28 -54.66 -19.53
C GLU A 201 10.91 -54.54 -18.16
N VAL A 202 10.62 -55.52 -17.31
CA VAL A 202 11.09 -55.64 -15.93
C VAL A 202 12.61 -55.58 -15.88
N LYS A 203 13.17 -54.37 -15.78
CA LYS A 203 14.54 -54.16 -15.32
C LYS A 203 14.47 -54.19 -13.79
N GLN A 204 14.97 -55.28 -13.23
CA GLN A 204 15.06 -55.51 -11.78
C GLN A 204 15.55 -54.26 -11.05
N LEU A 205 14.63 -53.59 -10.33
CA LEU A 205 14.96 -52.53 -9.40
C LEU A 205 15.67 -53.19 -8.20
N LYS A 206 17.00 -53.06 -8.11
CA LYS A 206 17.72 -53.39 -6.88
C LYS A 206 17.33 -52.36 -5.82
N HIS A 207 16.36 -52.70 -4.99
CA HIS A 207 16.02 -51.93 -3.80
C HIS A 207 17.26 -51.87 -2.88
N ARG A 208 17.78 -50.67 -2.65
CA ARG A 208 18.55 -50.40 -1.42
C ARG A 208 17.68 -49.50 -0.56
N LEU A 209 17.62 -49.84 0.73
CA LEU A 209 16.85 -49.09 1.72
C LEU A 209 17.19 -47.60 1.59
N THR A 210 16.16 -46.77 1.51
CA THR A 210 16.27 -45.30 1.52
C THR A 210 16.86 -44.86 2.88
N PRO A 211 18.05 -44.25 2.91
CA PRO A 211 18.58 -43.68 4.13
C PRO A 211 17.73 -42.46 4.52
N VAL A 212 17.48 -42.32 5.81
CA VAL A 212 16.79 -41.16 6.37
C VAL A 212 17.76 -39.97 6.35
N SER A 213 17.35 -38.84 5.77
CA SER A 213 18.14 -37.60 5.72
C SER A 213 18.62 -37.21 7.12
N GLN A 214 19.92 -37.28 7.37
CA GLN A 214 20.52 -36.80 8.61
C GLN A 214 20.93 -35.33 8.41
N LEU A 215 20.55 -34.45 9.33
CA LEU A 215 21.01 -33.06 9.34
C LEU A 215 22.54 -33.06 9.50
N VAL A 216 23.21 -32.52 8.49
CA VAL A 216 24.68 -32.54 8.37
C VAL A 216 25.25 -31.55 9.37
N THR A 217 26.11 -32.02 10.28
CA THR A 217 26.79 -31.17 11.27
C THR A 217 28.16 -30.69 10.76
N ASP A 218 28.74 -31.37 9.76
CA ASP A 218 30.11 -31.17 9.28
C ASP A 218 30.26 -30.39 7.96
N LYS A 219 31.52 -30.14 7.56
CA LYS A 219 31.94 -29.35 6.39
C LYS A 219 31.28 -29.86 5.10
N GLU A 220 30.44 -29.03 4.49
CA GLU A 220 29.81 -29.30 3.19
C GLU A 220 30.75 -28.89 2.05
N TRP A 221 30.79 -29.69 0.98
CA TRP A 221 31.54 -29.39 -0.24
C TRP A 221 30.58 -29.16 -1.39
N HIS A 222 30.76 -28.05 -2.09
CA HIS A 222 29.77 -27.57 -3.05
C HIS A 222 30.25 -27.72 -4.49
N PHE A 223 29.36 -28.20 -5.36
CA PHE A 223 29.59 -28.32 -6.79
C PHE A 223 28.45 -27.67 -7.55
N LEU A 224 28.77 -27.00 -8.66
CA LEU A 224 27.79 -26.41 -9.57
C LEU A 224 27.73 -27.23 -10.85
N LEU A 225 26.52 -27.61 -11.24
CA LEU A 225 26.22 -28.30 -12.48
C LEU A 225 25.42 -27.37 -13.39
N SER A 226 26.08 -26.91 -14.44
CA SER A 226 25.53 -26.01 -15.48
C SER A 226 26.03 -26.44 -16.84
N GLU A 227 25.21 -26.32 -17.87
CA GLU A 227 25.59 -26.59 -19.27
C GLU A 227 26.17 -28.01 -19.46
N ASN A 228 25.67 -28.98 -18.68
CA ASN A 228 26.17 -30.36 -18.62
C ASN A 228 27.65 -30.49 -18.23
N LYS A 229 28.14 -29.55 -17.43
CA LYS A 229 29.49 -29.53 -16.86
C LYS A 229 29.45 -29.40 -15.34
N VAL A 230 30.45 -29.94 -14.67
CA VAL A 230 30.65 -29.81 -13.23
C VAL A 230 31.81 -28.87 -12.93
N SER A 231 31.62 -28.03 -11.90
CA SER A 231 32.70 -27.21 -11.34
C SER A 231 32.62 -27.19 -9.81
N TYR A 232 33.79 -27.09 -9.17
CA TYR A 232 33.90 -27.00 -7.72
C TYR A 232 33.70 -25.56 -7.25
N VAL A 233 32.78 -25.34 -6.30
CA VAL A 233 32.45 -24.02 -5.76
C VAL A 233 33.09 -23.87 -4.37
N PRO A 234 34.10 -23.00 -4.21
CA PRO A 234 34.85 -22.85 -2.95
C PRO A 234 34.11 -21.97 -1.93
N ILE A 235 32.88 -22.35 -1.55
CA ILE A 235 32.04 -21.56 -0.61
C ILE A 235 32.74 -21.38 0.74
N ASN A 236 33.37 -22.44 1.26
CA ASN A 236 34.06 -22.36 2.55
C ASN A 236 35.25 -21.39 2.51
N GLU A 237 36.07 -21.44 1.45
CA GLU A 237 37.20 -20.53 1.26
C GLU A 237 36.72 -19.07 1.15
N LEU A 238 35.65 -18.83 0.40
CA LEU A 238 35.03 -17.51 0.25
C LEU A 238 34.45 -16.99 1.58
N LEU A 239 33.85 -17.85 2.41
CA LEU A 239 33.32 -17.49 3.72
C LEU A 239 34.43 -17.17 4.73
N ASP A 240 35.54 -17.90 4.69
CA ASP A 240 36.70 -17.62 5.55
C ASP A 240 37.34 -16.28 5.16
N ASP A 241 37.52 -16.00 3.85
CA ASP A 241 37.99 -14.69 3.37
C ASP A 241 37.03 -13.54 3.75
N LEU A 242 35.71 -13.77 3.66
CA LEU A 242 34.73 -12.81 4.13
C LEU A 242 34.88 -12.55 5.62
N ARG A 243 35.01 -13.60 6.45
CA ARG A 243 35.18 -13.46 7.91
C ARG A 243 36.39 -12.59 8.22
N ASP A 244 37.51 -12.84 7.54
CA ASP A 244 38.73 -12.07 7.69
C ASP A 244 38.58 -10.61 7.25
N GLN A 245 37.91 -10.35 6.13
CA GLN A 245 37.63 -9.00 5.67
C GLN A 245 36.70 -8.24 6.63
N VAL A 246 35.68 -8.91 7.16
CA VAL A 246 34.75 -8.33 8.14
C VAL A 246 35.45 -8.03 9.47
N LEU A 247 36.33 -8.92 9.94
CA LEU A 247 37.14 -8.69 11.16
C LEU A 247 38.12 -7.53 10.99
N LYS A 248 38.89 -7.51 9.90
CA LYS A 248 39.89 -6.46 9.62
C LYS A 248 39.26 -5.08 9.42
N ARG A 249 38.03 -5.05 8.89
CA ARG A 249 37.34 -3.81 8.55
C ARG A 249 36.19 -3.48 9.52
N GLY A 250 35.97 -4.23 10.60
CA GLY A 250 34.81 -4.06 11.51
C GLY A 250 34.56 -2.63 12.03
N ASN A 251 35.59 -1.78 12.06
CA ASN A 251 35.48 -0.39 12.47
C ASN A 251 34.57 0.48 11.56
N TRP A 252 34.34 0.15 10.28
CA TRP A 252 33.46 0.97 9.42
C TRP A 252 31.97 0.69 9.63
N LEU A 253 31.58 -0.49 10.16
CA LEU A 253 30.20 -0.79 10.61
C LEU A 253 29.78 0.02 11.84
N ALA A 254 30.73 0.63 12.54
CA ALA A 254 30.41 1.60 13.59
C ALA A 254 29.80 2.89 13.00
N LYS A 255 30.16 3.25 11.76
CA LYS A 255 29.66 4.44 11.04
C LYS A 255 28.42 4.18 10.18
N TYR A 256 28.30 3.00 9.55
CA TYR A 256 27.20 2.67 8.64
C TYR A 256 26.45 1.41 9.09
N ARG A 257 25.11 1.42 9.03
CA ARG A 257 24.25 0.31 9.50
C ARG A 257 24.32 -0.95 8.63
N GLU A 258 24.63 -0.78 7.35
CA GLU A 258 24.66 -1.82 6.32
C GLU A 258 25.84 -1.55 5.36
N HIS A 259 26.36 -2.61 4.74
CA HIS A 259 27.33 -2.49 3.67
C HIS A 259 27.41 -3.71 2.78
N HIS A 260 27.73 -3.39 1.54
CA HIS A 260 27.90 -4.32 0.45
C HIS A 260 29.39 -4.49 0.19
N GLY A 261 29.85 -5.74 0.14
CA GLY A 261 31.21 -6.06 -0.21
C GLY A 261 31.30 -7.17 -1.26
N LYS A 262 32.50 -7.37 -1.78
CA LYS A 262 32.83 -8.40 -2.77
C LYS A 262 34.10 -9.11 -2.31
N VAL A 263 34.09 -10.44 -2.28
CA VAL A 263 35.23 -11.32 -1.97
C VAL A 263 35.51 -12.23 -3.17
N GLY A 264 36.79 -12.46 -3.47
CA GLY A 264 37.22 -13.22 -4.63
C GLY A 264 37.97 -12.37 -5.67
N PRO A 265 38.37 -12.95 -6.80
CA PRO A 265 37.97 -14.29 -7.27
C PRO A 265 38.78 -15.44 -6.62
N ILE A 266 38.09 -16.50 -6.17
CA ILE A 266 38.70 -17.76 -5.74
C ILE A 266 38.23 -18.86 -6.69
N ARG A 267 39.17 -19.49 -7.41
CA ARG A 267 38.87 -20.53 -8.43
C ARG A 267 37.81 -20.11 -9.46
N GLY A 268 37.79 -18.82 -9.83
CA GLY A 268 36.83 -18.24 -10.78
C GLY A 268 35.46 -17.90 -10.16
N TYR A 269 35.32 -18.00 -8.84
CA TYR A 269 34.09 -17.60 -8.15
C TYR A 269 34.27 -16.31 -7.36
N THR A 270 33.27 -15.45 -7.46
CA THR A 270 33.20 -14.24 -6.67
C THR A 270 31.94 -14.25 -5.80
N MET A 271 32.10 -13.95 -4.51
CA MET A 271 31.00 -13.75 -3.59
C MET A 271 30.70 -12.25 -3.35
N LYS A 272 29.46 -11.84 -3.62
CA LYS A 272 28.89 -10.57 -3.15
C LYS A 272 28.21 -10.81 -1.81
N TYR A 273 28.36 -9.88 -0.86
CA TYR A 273 27.78 -10.04 0.47
C TYR A 273 27.25 -8.73 1.02
N VAL A 274 26.26 -8.86 1.91
CA VAL A 274 25.68 -7.77 2.68
C VAL A 274 25.85 -8.08 4.16
N VAL A 275 26.45 -7.13 4.88
CA VAL A 275 26.66 -7.20 6.33
C VAL A 275 25.92 -6.08 7.02
N GLU A 276 25.28 -6.42 8.13
CA GLU A 276 24.49 -5.50 8.92
C GLU A 276 24.87 -5.55 10.40
N ARG A 277 24.59 -4.44 11.07
CA ARG A 277 24.78 -4.31 12.51
C ARG A 277 23.60 -4.93 13.25
N GLN A 278 23.83 -6.08 13.88
CA GLN A 278 22.84 -6.75 14.71
C GLN A 278 22.99 -6.32 16.18
N VAL A 279 21.86 -6.03 16.82
CA VAL A 279 21.80 -5.79 18.27
C VAL A 279 22.04 -7.12 18.99
N LEU A 280 22.89 -7.11 20.02
CA LEU A 280 23.12 -8.30 20.83
C LEU A 280 21.81 -8.73 21.50
N SER A 281 21.52 -10.03 21.48
CA SER A 281 20.42 -10.63 22.25
C SER A 281 20.61 -10.36 23.74
N ALA A 282 19.51 -10.27 24.51
CA ALA A 282 19.54 -10.00 25.96
C ALA A 282 20.48 -10.94 26.74
N ILE A 283 20.61 -12.20 26.30
CA ILE A 283 21.52 -13.19 26.88
C ILE A 283 23.00 -12.86 26.60
N ASP A 284 23.32 -12.38 25.39
CA ASP A 284 24.67 -12.01 25.01
C ASP A 284 25.10 -10.67 25.66
N GLN A 285 24.16 -9.75 25.90
CA GLN A 285 24.40 -8.52 26.66
C GLN A 285 24.79 -8.81 28.11
N LEU A 286 24.15 -9.81 28.73
CA LEU A 286 24.47 -10.25 30.09
C LEU A 286 25.84 -10.94 30.17
N ARG A 287 26.21 -11.75 29.17
CA ARG A 287 27.54 -12.40 29.11
C ARG A 287 28.69 -11.41 28.90
N ASN A 288 28.46 -10.33 28.16
CA ASN A 288 29.48 -9.33 27.84
C ASN A 288 29.47 -8.12 28.78
N GLY A 289 28.86 -8.24 29.97
CA GLY A 289 28.98 -7.23 31.03
C GLY A 289 28.21 -5.93 30.77
N GLY A 290 27.09 -5.95 30.05
CA GLY A 290 26.20 -4.78 29.89
C GLY A 290 26.71 -3.70 28.94
N SER A 291 27.84 -3.91 28.26
CA SER A 291 28.25 -3.01 27.18
C SER A 291 27.28 -3.09 26.00
N ARG A 292 26.90 -1.93 25.46
CA ARG A 292 26.09 -1.75 24.25
C ARG A 292 26.88 -2.17 22.99
N GLY A 293 27.36 -3.42 22.98
CA GLY A 293 28.08 -4.01 21.87
C GLY A 293 27.13 -4.28 20.71
N PHE A 294 27.65 -4.19 19.50
CA PHE A 294 26.98 -4.65 18.31
C PHE A 294 27.73 -5.87 17.76
N ARG A 295 27.00 -6.84 17.21
CA ARG A 295 27.59 -7.93 16.43
C ARG A 295 27.42 -7.59 14.95
N VAL A 296 28.46 -7.84 14.17
CA VAL A 296 28.36 -7.78 12.71
C VAL A 296 27.87 -9.14 12.23
N GLY A 297 26.70 -9.17 11.60
CA GLY A 297 26.13 -10.36 10.98
C GLY A 297 26.13 -10.23 9.47
N VAL A 298 26.45 -11.31 8.76
CA VAL A 298 26.17 -11.40 7.32
C VAL A 298 24.68 -11.67 7.17
N THR A 299 23.97 -10.87 6.38
CA THR A 299 22.52 -11.06 6.17
C THR A 299 22.28 -11.89 4.92
N LYS A 300 23.00 -11.59 3.84
CA LYS A 300 22.85 -12.25 2.53
C LYS A 300 24.20 -12.34 1.84
N TRP A 301 24.44 -13.45 1.15
CA TRP A 301 25.53 -13.58 0.20
C TRP A 301 25.05 -14.26 -1.08
N GLU A 302 25.67 -13.89 -2.20
CA GLU A 302 25.42 -14.41 -3.54
C GLU A 302 26.77 -14.71 -4.18
N ILE A 303 26.88 -15.84 -4.85
CA ILE A 303 28.09 -16.28 -5.55
C ILE A 303 27.82 -16.28 -7.04
N ASP A 304 28.63 -15.50 -7.75
CA ASP A 304 28.65 -15.41 -9.20
C ASP A 304 29.83 -16.21 -9.76
N ARG A 305 29.61 -16.79 -10.95
CA ARG A 305 30.62 -17.45 -11.78
C ARG A 305 31.30 -16.39 -12.65
N ASP A 306 32.62 -16.30 -12.60
CA ASP A 306 33.45 -15.55 -13.54
C ASP A 306 33.92 -16.45 -14.71
N ASP A 307 34.48 -15.85 -15.77
CA ASP A 307 34.87 -16.56 -17.01
C ASP A 307 36.06 -17.53 -16.85
N ASP A 308 36.83 -17.42 -15.75
CA ASP A 308 37.99 -18.29 -15.47
C ASP A 308 37.61 -19.55 -14.66
N VAL A 309 36.31 -19.85 -14.54
CA VAL A 309 35.89 -21.11 -13.91
C VAL A 309 36.28 -22.28 -14.79
N ARG A 310 36.93 -23.25 -14.14
CA ARG A 310 37.38 -24.47 -14.78
C ARG A 310 36.33 -25.55 -14.58
N GLU A 311 35.77 -26.00 -15.69
CA GLU A 311 34.64 -26.91 -15.76
C GLU A 311 35.04 -28.24 -16.41
N GLU A 312 34.39 -29.33 -16.00
CA GLU A 312 34.63 -30.67 -16.53
C GLU A 312 33.33 -31.29 -17.05
N ASN A 313 33.37 -31.95 -18.20
CA ASN A 313 32.25 -32.76 -18.71
C ASN A 313 32.16 -34.07 -17.94
N GLU A 314 31.04 -34.80 -18.07
CA GLU A 314 30.82 -36.11 -17.44
C GLU A 314 31.99 -37.09 -17.62
N GLU A 315 32.42 -37.28 -18.86
CA GLU A 315 33.48 -38.24 -19.23
C GLU A 315 34.81 -37.94 -18.54
N VAL A 316 35.11 -36.64 -18.34
CA VAL A 316 36.33 -36.18 -17.67
C VAL A 316 36.14 -36.28 -16.16
N ALA A 317 35.01 -35.81 -15.63
CA ALA A 317 34.71 -35.78 -14.19
C ALA A 317 34.75 -37.17 -13.54
N LEU A 318 34.41 -38.23 -14.27
CA LEU A 318 34.43 -39.61 -13.78
C LEU A 318 35.83 -40.26 -13.79
N GLN A 319 36.84 -39.62 -14.38
CA GLN A 319 38.20 -40.13 -14.40
C GLN A 319 38.92 -39.88 -13.07
N VAL A 320 39.84 -40.77 -12.71
CA VAL A 320 40.62 -40.71 -11.45
C VAL A 320 41.53 -39.46 -11.36
N GLN A 321 41.83 -38.83 -12.49
CA GLN A 321 42.63 -37.60 -12.56
C GLN A 321 41.79 -36.32 -12.67
N SER A 322 40.46 -36.44 -12.62
CA SER A 322 39.56 -35.29 -12.71
C SER A 322 39.70 -34.39 -11.49
N ARG A 323 39.36 -33.12 -11.65
CA ARG A 323 39.31 -32.20 -10.52
C ARG A 323 38.16 -32.49 -9.60
N PHE A 324 37.06 -32.99 -10.13
CA PHE A 324 36.01 -33.56 -9.31
C PHE A 324 36.57 -34.63 -8.37
N TYR A 325 37.35 -35.59 -8.89
CA TYR A 325 37.97 -36.65 -8.09
C TYR A 325 39.07 -36.13 -7.14
N GLN A 326 39.86 -35.15 -7.55
CA GLN A 326 40.84 -34.48 -6.68
C GLN A 326 40.14 -33.77 -5.52
N ALA A 327 39.07 -33.01 -5.80
CA ALA A 327 38.25 -32.40 -4.77
C ALA A 327 37.66 -33.47 -3.85
N LEU A 328 37.17 -34.60 -4.36
CA LEU A 328 36.73 -35.74 -3.54
C LEU A 328 37.84 -36.32 -2.66
N THR A 329 39.08 -36.41 -3.15
CA THR A 329 40.20 -36.97 -2.38
C THR A 329 40.64 -36.04 -1.25
N ASP A 330 40.58 -34.72 -1.48
CA ASP A 330 40.79 -33.70 -0.44
C ASP A 330 39.68 -33.76 0.64
N ILE A 331 38.51 -34.29 0.27
CA ILE A 331 37.36 -34.47 1.15
C ILE A 331 37.53 -35.73 1.98
N GLY A 332 37.80 -35.55 3.27
CA GLY A 332 37.82 -36.64 4.25
C GLY A 332 36.52 -37.47 4.21
N THR A 333 36.66 -38.79 4.40
CA THR A 333 35.55 -39.74 4.42
C THR A 333 34.55 -39.36 5.50
N GLY A 334 33.30 -39.06 5.13
CA GLY A 334 32.23 -38.63 6.04
C GLY A 334 31.68 -37.22 5.79
N SER A 335 32.24 -36.47 4.85
CA SER A 335 31.69 -35.16 4.46
C SER A 335 30.52 -35.30 3.47
N THR A 336 29.62 -34.32 3.46
CA THR A 336 28.48 -34.28 2.51
C THR A 336 28.83 -33.44 1.29
N LEU A 337 28.52 -33.97 0.11
CA LEU A 337 28.66 -33.29 -1.16
C LEU A 337 27.32 -32.65 -1.53
N THR A 338 27.29 -31.35 -1.73
CA THR A 338 26.10 -30.60 -2.14
C THR A 338 26.24 -30.17 -3.59
N PHE A 339 25.36 -30.69 -4.45
CA PHE A 339 25.31 -30.34 -5.86
C PHE A 339 24.20 -29.32 -6.11
N TRP A 340 24.57 -28.16 -6.64
CA TRP A 340 23.67 -27.15 -7.18
C TRP A 340 23.41 -27.48 -8.65
N VAL A 341 22.18 -27.83 -9.00
CA VAL A 341 21.86 -28.44 -10.30
C VAL A 341 20.90 -27.55 -11.07
N TYR A 342 21.35 -27.01 -12.21
CA TYR A 342 20.44 -26.36 -13.16
C TYR A 342 19.65 -27.39 -13.99
N PRO A 343 18.52 -27.02 -14.60
CA PRO A 343 17.63 -27.97 -15.24
C PRO A 343 18.22 -28.70 -16.45
N ASP A 344 19.30 -28.18 -17.03
CA ASP A 344 20.03 -28.75 -18.16
C ASP A 344 20.97 -29.91 -17.76
N SER A 345 21.27 -30.07 -16.47
CA SER A 345 22.37 -30.92 -16.00
C SER A 345 21.92 -32.04 -15.04
N PHE A 346 20.63 -32.41 -15.05
CA PHE A 346 20.08 -33.45 -14.17
C PHE A 346 20.63 -34.85 -14.45
N GLU A 347 20.88 -35.20 -15.71
CA GLU A 347 21.45 -36.51 -16.08
C GLU A 347 22.89 -36.64 -15.55
N LEU A 348 23.70 -35.60 -15.75
CA LEU A 348 25.04 -35.50 -15.17
C LEU A 348 25.01 -35.64 -13.63
N TYR A 349 24.06 -34.97 -12.97
CA TYR A 349 23.88 -35.10 -11.52
C TYR A 349 23.65 -36.56 -11.09
N ARG A 350 22.83 -37.32 -11.82
CA ARG A 350 22.57 -38.74 -11.49
C ARG A 350 23.81 -39.61 -11.66
N ALA A 351 24.60 -39.38 -12.70
CA ALA A 351 25.86 -40.08 -12.92
C ALA A 351 26.86 -39.80 -11.80
N LEU A 352 27.06 -38.53 -11.46
CA LEU A 352 27.97 -38.11 -10.38
C LEU A 352 27.48 -38.56 -9.00
N GLN A 353 26.17 -38.50 -8.72
CA GLN A 353 25.58 -39.00 -7.48
C GLN A 353 25.87 -40.50 -7.30
N LYS A 354 25.66 -41.30 -8.35
CA LYS A 354 25.92 -42.74 -8.32
C LYS A 354 27.41 -43.04 -8.08
N HIS A 355 28.30 -42.27 -8.70
CA HIS A 355 29.74 -42.40 -8.52
C HIS A 355 30.16 -42.03 -7.09
N ALA A 356 29.70 -40.89 -6.56
CA ALA A 356 29.97 -40.45 -5.21
C ALA A 356 29.45 -41.42 -4.13
N HIS A 357 28.24 -41.98 -4.32
CA HIS A 357 27.70 -43.01 -3.43
C HIS A 357 28.54 -44.29 -3.44
N SER A 358 29.09 -44.67 -4.61
CA SER A 358 29.97 -45.85 -4.70
C SER A 358 31.28 -45.68 -3.93
N LEU A 359 31.71 -44.43 -3.74
CA LEU A 359 32.88 -44.04 -2.94
C LEU A 359 32.54 -43.83 -1.45
N GLY A 360 31.25 -43.93 -1.07
CA GLY A 360 30.79 -43.82 0.32
C GLY A 360 30.52 -42.39 0.81
N TYR A 361 30.45 -41.40 -0.08
CA TYR A 361 30.06 -40.04 0.29
C TYR A 361 28.55 -39.88 0.38
N GLN A 362 28.09 -39.03 1.30
CA GLN A 362 26.70 -38.59 1.35
C GLN A 362 26.47 -37.48 0.33
N VAL A 363 25.37 -37.54 -0.42
CA VAL A 363 25.10 -36.57 -1.49
C VAL A 363 23.77 -35.85 -1.25
N ALA A 364 23.81 -34.52 -1.35
CA ALA A 364 22.65 -33.64 -1.33
C ALA A 364 22.49 -32.96 -2.70
N GLY A 365 21.27 -32.94 -3.23
CA GLY A 365 20.93 -32.23 -4.47
C GLY A 365 20.10 -30.98 -4.19
N ARG A 366 20.50 -29.85 -4.76
CA ARG A 366 19.78 -28.56 -4.69
C ARG A 366 19.47 -28.07 -6.11
N PRO A 367 18.25 -28.31 -6.63
CA PRO A 367 17.87 -27.81 -7.94
C PRO A 367 17.74 -26.29 -7.93
N LEU A 368 18.34 -25.62 -8.91
CA LEU A 368 18.25 -24.17 -9.11
C LEU A 368 17.51 -23.85 -10.41
N PRO A 369 16.63 -22.83 -10.44
CA PRO A 369 16.09 -22.31 -11.70
C PRO A 369 17.18 -21.67 -12.56
N PHE A 370 16.97 -21.62 -13.88
CA PHE A 370 17.92 -20.99 -14.81
C PHE A 370 18.25 -19.54 -14.41
N GLY A 371 19.54 -19.20 -14.44
CA GLY A 371 20.04 -17.84 -14.21
C GLY A 371 20.01 -17.37 -12.75
N VAL A 372 19.63 -18.23 -11.80
CA VAL A 372 19.64 -17.89 -10.37
C VAL A 372 21.02 -18.21 -9.77
N PRO A 373 21.77 -17.23 -9.24
CA PRO A 373 23.07 -17.47 -8.64
C PRO A 373 22.95 -18.28 -7.34
N ILE A 374 24.05 -18.90 -6.93
CA ILE A 374 24.10 -19.59 -5.64
C ILE A 374 24.01 -18.54 -4.54
N ALA A 375 22.97 -18.60 -3.71
CA ALA A 375 22.77 -17.64 -2.64
C ALA A 375 22.53 -18.33 -1.29
N GLY A 376 22.88 -17.65 -0.21
CA GLY A 376 22.64 -18.13 1.14
C GLY A 376 22.52 -17.01 2.16
N SER A 377 21.94 -17.34 3.31
CA SER A 377 21.89 -16.50 4.50
C SER A 377 22.22 -17.34 5.73
N PRO A 378 22.76 -16.75 6.81
CA PRO A 378 23.01 -17.48 8.06
C PRO A 378 21.74 -18.03 8.75
N GLN A 379 20.56 -17.52 8.39
CA GLN A 379 19.25 -18.02 8.81
C GLN A 379 18.60 -18.95 7.75
N GLY A 380 19.32 -19.30 6.68
CA GLY A 380 18.84 -20.15 5.61
C GLY A 380 18.78 -21.64 5.97
N THR A 381 18.20 -22.44 5.07
CA THR A 381 18.14 -23.90 5.23
C THR A 381 19.49 -24.53 4.89
N ARG A 382 19.93 -25.52 5.68
CA ARG A 382 21.10 -26.36 5.36
C ARG A 382 20.72 -27.46 4.35
N SER A 383 21.70 -28.01 3.66
CA SER A 383 21.49 -29.10 2.70
C SER A 383 21.22 -30.41 3.45
N ALA A 384 20.27 -31.20 2.97
CA ALA A 384 19.97 -32.53 3.51
C ALA A 384 20.59 -33.60 2.60
N GLY A 385 21.61 -34.31 3.11
CA GLY A 385 22.22 -35.45 2.40
C GLY A 385 21.36 -36.70 2.48
N GLN A 386 21.37 -37.52 1.42
CA GLN A 386 20.71 -38.82 1.35
C GLN A 386 21.69 -39.93 1.00
#